data_AF-A0A212KW96-F1
#
_entry.id   AF-A0A212KW96-F1
#
_cell.length_a   1.000
_cell.length_b   1.000
_cell.length_c   1.000
_cell.angle_alpha   90.00
_cell.angle_beta   90.00
_cell.angle_gamma   90.00
#
_symmetry.space_group_name_H-M   'P 1'
#
loop_
_entity.id
_entity.type
_entity.pdbx_description
1 polymer ?
#
loop_
_entity_poly.entity_id
_entity_poly.type
_entity_poly.pdbx_seq_one_letter_code
_entity_poly.pdbx_strand_id
1 'polypeptide(L)'
;MRQLFARSAMTLTLLATLSIGQLQADPWGKDADLVGFHPDRAAVALEPTRGNPIAEALIAFHQNVISPADGPRSHFRPSSSQYALDAIRKYGFFKGFAMGCDRLMRENDEVWVYRIGCLPDGSSIKLDPVR
;
A
#
# COMPACT_ATOMS: atom_id res chain seq x y z
N MET A 1 -20.31 -3.13 -48.85
CA MET A 1 -19.18 -3.63 -48.02
C MET A 1 -18.73 -2.66 -46.92
N ARG A 2 -18.44 -1.37 -47.19
CA ARG A 2 -17.94 -0.41 -46.17
C ARG A 2 -18.85 -0.20 -44.93
N GLN A 3 -20.16 -0.22 -45.13
CA GLN A 3 -21.17 -0.02 -44.07
C GLN A 3 -21.23 -1.18 -43.05
N LEU A 4 -20.84 -2.40 -43.45
CA LEU A 4 -20.82 -3.56 -42.57
C LEU A 4 -19.61 -3.52 -41.62
N PHE A 5 -18.44 -3.12 -42.13
CA PHE A 5 -17.21 -2.99 -41.35
C PHE A 5 -17.30 -1.91 -40.28
N ALA A 6 -17.91 -0.76 -40.59
CA ALA A 6 -18.08 0.33 -39.64
C ALA A 6 -18.99 -0.04 -38.46
N ARG A 7 -20.08 -0.79 -38.72
CA ARG A 7 -21.00 -1.28 -37.68
C ARG A 7 -20.34 -2.31 -36.79
N SER A 8 -19.56 -3.23 -37.36
CA SER A 8 -18.84 -4.26 -36.61
C SER A 8 -17.75 -3.66 -35.71
N ALA A 9 -17.03 -2.66 -36.19
CA ALA A 9 -16.02 -1.94 -35.40
C ALA A 9 -16.63 -1.15 -34.23
N MET A 10 -17.77 -0.47 -34.45
CA MET A 10 -18.51 0.23 -33.38
C MET A 10 -19.05 -0.73 -32.32
N THR A 11 -19.59 -1.89 -32.71
CA THR A 11 -20.06 -2.88 -31.72
C THR A 11 -18.91 -3.47 -30.91
N LEU A 12 -17.75 -3.71 -31.53
CA LEU A 12 -16.57 -4.23 -30.83
C LEU A 12 -15.99 -3.22 -29.85
N THR A 13 -15.93 -1.93 -30.21
CA THR A 13 -15.49 -0.89 -29.26
C THR A 13 -16.50 -0.71 -28.13
N LEU A 14 -17.80 -0.73 -28.42
CA LEU A 14 -18.84 -0.64 -27.38
C LEU A 14 -18.78 -1.83 -26.40
N LEU A 15 -18.63 -3.05 -26.92
CA LEU A 15 -18.43 -4.28 -26.13
C LEU A 15 -17.14 -4.22 -25.31
N ALA A 16 -16.04 -3.72 -25.89
CA ALA A 16 -14.77 -3.55 -25.17
C ALA A 16 -14.92 -2.54 -24.01
N THR A 17 -15.55 -1.40 -24.23
CA THR A 17 -15.77 -0.40 -23.16
C THR A 17 -16.73 -0.90 -22.08
N LEU A 18 -17.77 -1.66 -22.45
CA LEU A 18 -18.72 -2.24 -21.50
C LEU A 18 -18.06 -3.35 -20.65
N SER A 19 -17.14 -4.11 -21.23
CA SER A 19 -16.35 -5.13 -20.53
C SER A 19 -15.35 -4.52 -19.54
N ILE A 20 -14.74 -3.38 -19.90
CA ILE A 20 -13.81 -2.66 -19.01
C ILE A 20 -14.53 -2.13 -17.77
N GLY A 21 -15.79 -1.70 -17.88
CA GLY A 21 -16.58 -1.21 -16.74
C GLY A 21 -16.87 -2.29 -15.67
N GLN A 22 -16.91 -3.57 -16.03
CA GLN A 22 -17.11 -4.66 -15.07
C GLN A 22 -15.84 -5.00 -14.26
N LEU A 23 -14.66 -4.58 -14.72
CA LEU A 23 -13.38 -4.81 -14.04
C LEU A 23 -13.08 -3.78 -12.95
N GLN A 24 -13.91 -2.74 -12.79
CA GLN A 24 -13.77 -1.75 -11.72
C GLN A 24 -14.41 -2.16 -10.39
N ALA A 25 -15.04 -3.33 -10.31
CA ALA A 25 -15.46 -3.86 -9.02
C ALA A 25 -14.22 -4.18 -8.17
N ASP A 26 -14.22 -3.79 -6.89
CA ASP A 26 -13.12 -4.12 -5.98
C ASP A 26 -12.91 -5.64 -5.96
N PRO A 27 -11.71 -6.14 -6.26
CA PRO A 27 -11.44 -7.58 -6.39
C PRO A 27 -11.59 -8.33 -5.06
N TRP A 28 -11.72 -7.60 -3.96
CA TRP A 28 -11.77 -8.09 -2.59
C TRP A 28 -13.19 -8.21 -2.02
N GLY A 29 -14.21 -7.85 -2.82
CA GLY A 29 -15.60 -7.84 -2.37
C GLY A 29 -15.94 -6.67 -1.45
N LYS A 30 -17.24 -6.53 -1.12
CA LYS A 30 -17.77 -5.40 -0.31
C LYS A 30 -17.23 -5.34 1.12
N ASP A 31 -16.68 -6.45 1.62
CA ASP A 31 -16.16 -6.52 2.99
C ASP A 31 -14.85 -5.71 3.16
N ALA A 32 -14.17 -5.39 2.05
CA ALA A 32 -13.00 -4.50 2.06
C ALA A 32 -13.36 -3.07 2.49
N ASP A 33 -14.62 -2.65 2.34
CA ASP A 33 -15.10 -1.33 2.76
C ASP A 33 -15.22 -1.20 4.28
N LEU A 34 -15.22 -2.32 5.01
CA LEU A 34 -15.24 -2.33 6.48
C LEU A 34 -13.86 -2.01 7.08
N VAL A 35 -12.83 -1.96 6.25
CA VAL A 35 -11.45 -1.67 6.64
C VAL A 35 -11.34 -0.17 6.88
N GLY A 36 -11.52 0.24 8.13
CA GLY A 36 -11.56 1.64 8.55
C GLY A 36 -10.32 2.45 8.15
N PHE A 37 -10.53 3.76 8.02
CA PHE A 37 -9.51 4.76 7.71
C PHE A 37 -8.33 4.72 8.71
N HIS A 38 -7.11 4.47 8.21
CA HIS A 38 -5.88 4.58 9.00
C HIS A 38 -5.18 5.94 8.79
N PRO A 39 -4.94 6.71 9.86
CA PRO A 39 -4.32 8.05 9.80
C PRO A 39 -2.83 8.04 9.38
N ASP A 40 -2.23 6.87 9.17
CA ASP A 40 -0.83 6.69 8.74
C ASP A 40 -0.51 7.31 7.37
N ARG A 41 -1.51 7.74 6.60
CA ARG A 41 -1.32 8.52 5.36
C ARG A 41 -0.87 9.98 5.59
N ALA A 42 -0.66 10.40 6.84
CA ALA A 42 0.00 11.67 7.13
C ALA A 42 1.48 11.60 6.72
N ALA A 43 1.69 11.88 5.44
CA ALA A 43 2.96 11.98 4.76
C ALA A 43 3.99 12.74 5.61
N VAL A 44 5.01 12.01 6.06
CA VAL A 44 6.31 12.63 6.28
C VAL A 44 6.77 13.07 4.89
N ALA A 45 6.81 14.38 4.66
CA ALA A 45 7.39 14.98 3.47
C ALA A 45 8.90 14.70 3.47
N LEU A 46 9.28 13.48 3.08
CA LEU A 46 10.65 13.15 2.74
C LEU A 46 10.84 13.58 1.29
N GLU A 47 11.71 14.57 1.09
CA GLU A 47 12.11 15.11 -0.21
C GLU A 47 12.35 13.99 -1.23
N PRO A 48 11.90 14.15 -2.50
CA PRO A 48 12.03 13.14 -3.55
C PRO A 48 13.51 12.93 -3.90
N THR A 49 14.19 12.14 -3.09
CA THR A 49 15.51 11.60 -3.40
C THR A 49 15.27 10.42 -4.33
N ARG A 50 16.11 10.26 -5.37
CA ARG A 50 15.99 9.28 -6.47
C ARG A 50 15.78 7.84 -5.95
N GLY A 51 14.55 7.50 -5.60
CA GLY A 51 14.15 6.18 -5.17
C GLY A 51 14.11 5.22 -6.36
N ASN A 52 14.06 3.92 -6.07
CA ASN A 52 13.88 2.92 -7.10
C ASN A 52 12.39 2.89 -7.49
N PRO A 53 11.99 3.38 -8.67
CA PRO A 53 10.58 3.54 -9.03
C PRO A 53 9.84 2.20 -9.07
N ILE A 54 10.55 1.11 -9.38
CA ILE A 54 9.97 -0.24 -9.40
C ILE A 54 9.66 -0.67 -7.96
N ALA A 55 10.60 -0.48 -7.03
CA ALA A 55 10.39 -0.85 -5.64
C ALA A 55 9.26 -0.03 -4.99
N GLU A 56 9.19 1.28 -5.28
CA GLU A 56 8.10 2.13 -4.81
C GLU A 56 6.75 1.69 -5.41
N ALA A 57 6.70 1.37 -6.71
CA ALA A 57 5.50 0.86 -7.35
C ALA A 57 5.03 -0.47 -6.75
N LEU A 58 5.95 -1.38 -6.44
CA LEU A 58 5.63 -2.65 -5.79
C LEU A 58 5.09 -2.46 -4.37
N ILE A 59 5.69 -1.57 -3.59
CA ILE A 59 5.20 -1.27 -2.24
C ILE A 59 3.84 -0.56 -2.31
N ALA A 60 3.66 0.40 -3.21
CA ALA A 60 2.39 1.07 -3.42
C ALA A 60 1.30 0.09 -3.91
N PHE A 61 1.65 -0.86 -4.78
CA PHE A 61 0.75 -1.94 -5.18
C PHE A 61 0.35 -2.79 -3.97
N HIS A 62 1.30 -3.20 -3.15
CA HIS A 62 1.00 -3.92 -1.91
C HIS A 62 0.09 -3.09 -0.99
N GLN A 63 0.37 -1.81 -0.76
CA GLN A 63 -0.43 -0.94 0.11
C GLN A 63 -1.85 -0.68 -0.40
N ASN A 64 -2.03 -0.56 -1.71
CA ASN A 64 -3.33 -0.20 -2.31
C ASN A 64 -4.16 -1.41 -2.72
N VAL A 65 -3.52 -2.54 -3.00
CA VAL A 65 -4.20 -3.73 -3.53
C VAL A 65 -4.23 -4.83 -2.48
N ILE A 66 -3.11 -5.16 -1.82
CA ILE A 66 -3.06 -6.30 -0.89
C ILE A 66 -3.47 -5.91 0.52
N SER A 67 -2.91 -4.81 1.04
CA SER A 67 -3.13 -4.36 2.42
C SER A 67 -4.58 -4.07 2.80
N PRO A 68 -5.47 -3.57 1.91
CA PRO A 68 -6.86 -3.39 2.26
C PRO A 68 -7.53 -4.71 2.61
N ALA A 69 -7.28 -5.78 1.85
CA ALA A 69 -7.85 -7.09 2.12
C ALA A 69 -7.35 -7.72 3.44
N ASP A 70 -6.10 -7.42 3.82
CA ASP A 70 -5.51 -7.94 5.06
C ASP A 70 -5.86 -7.14 6.32
N GLY A 71 -6.25 -5.88 6.17
CA GLY A 71 -6.54 -4.98 7.26
C GLY A 71 -5.29 -4.56 8.07
N PRO A 72 -5.49 -3.79 9.15
CA PRO A 72 -4.39 -3.19 9.91
C PRO A 72 -3.77 -4.16 10.91
N ARG A 73 -2.79 -4.93 10.47
CA ARG A 73 -2.09 -5.90 11.35
C ARG A 73 -0.79 -5.41 11.97
N SER A 74 -0.33 -4.21 11.60
CA SER A 74 1.01 -3.78 12.02
C SER A 74 1.06 -3.24 13.45
N HIS A 75 1.93 -3.85 14.28
CA HIS A 75 2.21 -3.46 15.66
C HIS A 75 3.14 -2.24 15.78
N PHE A 76 3.60 -1.71 14.65
CA PHE A 76 4.47 -0.55 14.58
C PHE A 76 3.78 0.67 13.96
N ARG A 77 4.27 1.85 14.33
CA ARG A 77 3.94 3.13 13.71
C ARG A 77 5.23 3.87 13.29
N PRO A 78 5.35 4.30 12.01
CA PRO A 78 4.43 3.99 10.89
C PRO A 78 4.37 2.48 10.59
N SER A 79 3.37 2.02 9.83
CA SER A 79 3.25 0.61 9.42
C SER A 79 4.53 0.06 8.77
N SER A 80 4.78 -1.25 8.85
CA SER A 80 5.98 -1.88 8.29
C SER A 80 6.18 -1.59 6.79
N SER A 81 5.09 -1.56 6.00
CA SER A 81 5.15 -1.23 4.57
C SER A 81 5.54 0.24 4.31
N GLN A 82 5.00 1.17 5.11
CA GLN A 82 5.35 2.58 5.03
C GLN A 82 6.80 2.82 5.47
N TYR A 83 7.25 2.15 6.53
CA TYR A 83 8.64 2.19 6.96
C TYR A 83 9.59 1.71 5.86
N ALA A 84 9.26 0.60 5.18
CA ALA A 84 10.07 0.09 4.07
C ALA A 84 10.14 1.11 2.91
N LEU A 85 9.02 1.76 2.58
CA LEU A 85 8.98 2.84 1.58
C LEU A 85 9.88 4.01 1.98
N ASP A 86 9.76 4.50 3.21
CA ASP A 86 10.55 5.62 3.73
C ASP A 86 12.04 5.26 3.79
N ALA A 87 12.37 4.02 4.17
CA ALA A 87 13.74 3.53 4.24
C ALA A 87 14.37 3.40 2.85
N ILE A 88 13.61 2.93 1.85
CA ILE A 88 14.08 2.86 0.46
C ILE A 88 14.30 4.26 -0.11
N ARG A 89 13.39 5.21 0.14
CA ARG A 89 13.54 6.61 -0.29
C ARG A 89 14.77 7.26 0.31
N LYS A 90 15.01 7.04 1.60
CA LYS A 90 16.12 7.66 2.33
C LYS A 90 17.47 7.01 2.08
N TYR A 91 17.53 5.68 2.05
CA TYR A 91 18.77 4.91 2.06
C TYR A 91 19.06 4.16 0.76
N GLY A 92 18.15 4.22 -0.22
CA GLY A 92 18.22 3.43 -1.45
C GLY A 92 17.68 2.01 -1.28
N PHE A 93 17.50 1.31 -2.40
CA PHE A 93 16.79 0.02 -2.44
C PHE A 93 17.38 -1.03 -1.50
N PHE A 94 18.67 -1.35 -1.59
CA PHE A 94 19.26 -2.46 -0.84
C PHE A 94 19.23 -2.24 0.67
N LYS A 95 19.65 -1.06 1.13
CA LYS A 95 19.66 -0.72 2.56
C LYS A 95 18.23 -0.56 3.10
N GLY A 96 17.36 0.12 2.34
CA GLY A 96 15.96 0.25 2.72
C GLY A 96 15.23 -1.09 2.79
N PHE A 97 15.47 -1.97 1.83
CA PHE A 97 14.92 -3.33 1.81
C PHE A 97 15.41 -4.16 3.01
N ALA A 98 16.70 -4.12 3.32
CA ALA A 98 17.26 -4.80 4.49
C ALA A 98 16.66 -4.28 5.80
N MET A 99 16.49 -2.96 5.94
CA MET A 99 15.85 -2.35 7.11
C MET A 99 14.36 -2.76 7.23
N GLY A 100 13.64 -2.81 6.11
CA GLY A 100 12.26 -3.29 6.07
C GLY A 100 12.14 -4.76 6.48
N CYS A 101 13.01 -5.62 5.94
CA CYS A 101 13.05 -7.04 6.31
C CYS A 101 13.38 -7.25 7.79
N ASP A 102 14.38 -6.53 8.31
CA ASP A 102 14.75 -6.58 9.73
C ASP A 102 13.57 -6.18 10.63
N ARG A 103 12.79 -5.17 10.25
CA ARG A 103 11.59 -4.77 11.00
C ARG A 103 10.50 -5.84 10.95
N LEU A 104 10.26 -6.44 9.78
CA LEU A 104 9.28 -7.53 9.62
C LEU A 104 9.62 -8.73 10.51
N MET A 105 10.91 -9.07 10.64
CA MET A 105 11.36 -10.13 11.55
C MET A 105 11.10 -9.83 13.03
N ARG A 106 10.91 -8.55 13.38
CA ARG A 106 10.61 -8.07 14.74
C ARG A 106 9.13 -7.75 14.95
N GLU A 107 8.28 -8.04 13.95
CA GLU A 107 6.84 -7.80 14.00
C GLU A 107 6.12 -8.92 14.76
N ASN A 108 6.04 -8.76 16.07
CA ASN A 108 5.30 -9.64 16.96
C ASN A 108 4.57 -8.85 18.07
N ASP A 109 3.88 -9.56 18.96
CA ASP A 109 3.03 -9.00 20.02
C ASP A 109 3.73 -8.80 21.39
N GLU A 110 4.98 -9.22 21.56
CA GLU A 110 5.61 -9.17 22.89
C GLU A 110 5.87 -7.72 23.36
N VAL A 111 6.11 -7.54 24.65
CA VAL A 111 6.37 -6.22 25.27
C VAL A 111 7.85 -5.88 25.07
N TRP A 112 8.13 -4.77 24.36
CA TRP A 112 9.50 -4.46 23.87
C TRP A 112 10.10 -3.14 24.37
N VAL A 113 11.41 -3.03 24.09
CA VAL A 113 12.34 -1.91 24.35
C VAL A 113 12.14 -0.68 23.42
N TYR A 114 11.13 -0.68 22.53
CA TYR A 114 10.89 0.46 21.64
C TYR A 114 10.25 1.65 22.36
N ARG A 115 10.31 2.83 21.74
CA ARG A 115 9.50 3.97 22.20
C ARG A 115 8.03 3.61 22.02
N ILE A 116 7.24 3.66 23.09
CA ILE A 116 5.81 3.40 23.02
C ILE A 116 5.07 4.71 22.76
N GLY A 117 4.16 4.70 21.78
CA GLY A 117 3.20 5.75 21.51
C GLY A 117 1.80 5.36 21.96
N CYS A 118 0.92 6.36 22.09
CA CYS A 118 -0.49 6.15 22.39
C CYS A 118 -1.31 6.44 21.14
N LEU A 119 -2.18 5.52 20.74
CA LEU A 119 -3.16 5.73 19.68
C LEU A 119 -4.37 6.52 20.20
N PRO A 120 -5.21 7.10 19.32
CA PRO A 120 -6.41 7.84 19.73
C PRO A 120 -7.42 7.02 20.55
N ASP A 121 -7.37 5.69 20.42
CA ASP A 121 -8.19 4.74 21.18
C ASP A 121 -7.61 4.39 22.56
N GLY A 122 -6.46 4.95 22.93
CA GLY A 122 -5.77 4.68 24.19
C GLY A 122 -4.86 3.45 24.19
N SER A 123 -4.76 2.72 23.07
CA SER A 123 -3.88 1.55 22.98
C SER A 123 -2.41 1.93 22.81
N SER A 124 -1.52 1.11 23.36
CA SER A 124 -0.07 1.29 23.24
C SER A 124 0.44 0.72 21.91
N ILE A 125 1.26 1.47 21.17
CA ILE A 125 1.85 1.02 19.90
C ILE A 125 3.35 1.29 19.82
N LYS A 126 4.11 0.44 19.10
CA LYS A 126 5.56 0.58 18.97
C LYS A 126 5.90 1.69 17.96
N LEU A 127 6.59 2.74 18.38
CA LEU A 127 7.03 3.84 17.51
C LEU A 127 8.46 3.63 17.02
N ASP A 128 8.63 3.51 15.70
CA ASP A 128 9.94 3.34 15.07
C ASP A 128 9.95 3.97 13.67
N PRO A 129 10.05 5.31 13.55
CA PRO A 129 10.18 5.98 12.26
C PRO A 129 11.60 5.83 11.70
N VAL A 130 11.74 5.93 10.37
CA VAL A 130 13.04 5.95 9.70
C VAL A 130 13.81 7.21 10.13
N ARG A 131 14.82 7.03 10.98
CA ARG A 131 15.72 8.09 11.45
C ARG A 131 16.76 8.45 10.44
#